data_AF-A0A6A3G460-F1
#
_entry.id   AF-A0A6A3G460-F1
#
_cell.length_a   1.000
_cell.length_b   1.000
_cell.length_c   1.000
_cell.angle_alpha   90.00
_cell.angle_beta   90.00
_cell.angle_gamma   90.00
#
_symmetry.space_group_name_H-M   'P 1'
#
loop_
_entity.id
_entity.type
_entity.pdbx_description
1 polymer ?
#
loop_
_entity_poly.entity_id
_entity_poly.type
_entity_poly.pdbx_seq_one_letter_code
_entity_poly.pdbx_strand_id
1 'polypeptide(L)' 'MLFADRFRARRPLSEALYGPVGLYEDAQRGDELVAIKQVSLTRAMAALRRSRNV' A
#
# COMPACT_ATOMS: atom_id res chain seq x y z
N MET A 1 -2.87 6.62 16.77
CA MET A 1 -3.03 5.47 15.85
C MET A 1 -1.74 5.46 15.01
N LEU A 2 -0.71 4.74 15.45
CA LEU A 2 0.71 5.00 15.14
C LEU A 2 1.09 5.19 13.64
N PHE A 3 0.31 4.64 12.71
CA PHE A 3 0.62 4.68 11.28
C PHE A 3 0.26 6.03 10.63
N ALA A 4 -0.93 6.56 10.92
CA ALA A 4 -1.40 7.85 10.39
C ALA A 4 -0.66 9.03 11.02
N ASP A 5 -0.17 8.86 12.24
CA ASP A 5 0.61 9.86 12.97
C ASP A 5 2.04 10.00 12.39
N ARG A 6 2.55 8.95 11.73
CA ARG A 6 3.89 8.92 11.10
C ARG A 6 3.89 9.18 9.61
N PHE A 7 2.96 8.56 8.87
CA PHE A 7 2.97 8.59 7.41
C PHE A 7 1.83 9.46 6.88
N ARG A 8 2.16 10.60 6.29
CA ARG A 8 1.18 11.52 5.69
C ARG A 8 0.99 11.20 4.22
N ALA A 9 -0.25 10.90 3.82
CA ALA A 9 -0.58 10.60 2.43
C ALA A 9 -0.44 11.83 1.53
N ARG A 10 0.16 11.66 0.34
CA ARG A 10 0.31 12.74 -0.66
C ARG A 10 -0.53 12.51 -1.89
N ARG A 11 -0.34 11.38 -2.58
CA ARG A 11 -1.12 11.02 -3.77
C ARG A 11 -1.11 9.51 -4.03
N PRO A 12 -2.14 8.96 -4.69
CA PRO A 12 -2.08 7.59 -5.19
C PRO A 12 -0.98 7.43 -6.26
N LEU A 13 -0.39 6.25 -6.32
CA LEU A 13 0.58 5.86 -7.35
C LEU A 13 0.05 4.73 -8.25
N SER A 14 -0.62 3.73 -7.68
CA SER A 14 -1.17 2.59 -8.42
C SER A 14 -2.24 1.87 -7.61
N GLU A 15 -3.25 1.30 -8.25
CA GLU A 15 -4.22 0.44 -7.56
C GLU A 15 -3.73 -0.99 -7.30
N ALA A 16 -2.68 -1.42 -8.03
CA ALA A 16 -2.03 -2.74 -8.07
C ALA A 16 -2.94 -3.99 -7.90
N LEU A 17 -2.39 -5.19 -8.07
CA LEU A 17 -3.24 -6.40 -8.04
C LEU A 17 -3.83 -6.66 -6.63
N TYR A 18 -2.99 -6.52 -5.61
CA TYR A 18 -3.31 -6.94 -4.23
C TYR A 18 -3.77 -5.79 -3.32
N GLY A 19 -3.88 -4.58 -3.84
CA GLY A 19 -4.22 -3.38 -3.08
C GLY A 19 -3.38 -2.17 -3.50
N PRO A 20 -3.82 -0.95 -3.13
CA PRO A 20 -3.26 0.29 -3.64
C PRO A 20 -1.85 0.57 -3.10
N VAL A 21 -1.12 1.35 -3.88
CA VAL A 21 0.19 1.92 -3.55
C VAL A 21 0.05 3.43 -3.58
N GLY A 22 0.44 4.10 -2.50
CA GLY A 22 0.44 5.55 -2.40
C GLY A 22 1.83 6.11 -2.09
N LEU A 23 2.02 7.40 -2.39
CA LEU A 23 3.17 8.20 -1.98
C LEU A 23 2.86 8.85 -0.63
N TYR A 24 3.79 8.73 0.31
CA TYR A 24 3.66 9.27 1.67
C TYR A 24 4.93 10.01 2.08
N GLU A 25 4.81 10.91 3.04
CA GLU A 25 5.92 11.51 3.78
C GLU A 25 6.08 10.80 5.13
N ASP A 26 7.30 10.42 5.50
CA ASP A 26 7.64 9.89 6.83
C ASP A 26 8.07 11.04 7.76
N ALA A 27 7.14 11.52 8.59
CA ALA A 27 7.37 12.64 9.50
C ALA A 27 8.45 12.37 10.56
N GLN A 28 8.84 11.10 10.76
CA GLN A 28 9.91 10.73 11.69
C GLN A 28 11.29 10.64 11.02
N ARG A 29 11.36 10.81 9.69
CA ARG A 29 12.60 10.78 8.91
C ARG A 29 12.78 12.05 8.08
N GLY A 30 12.42 13.19 8.66
CA GLY A 30 12.57 14.50 7.99
C GLY A 30 11.72 14.60 6.71
N ASP A 31 10.49 14.08 6.76
CA ASP A 31 9.53 14.07 5.66
C ASP A 31 10.03 13.33 4.41
N GLU A 32 10.88 12.31 4.59
CA GLU A 32 11.35 11.44 3.52
C GLU A 32 10.17 10.85 2.72
N LEU A 33 10.25 10.91 1.40
CA LEU A 33 9.23 10.35 0.51
C LEU A 33 9.36 8.82 0.45
N VAL A 34 8.28 8.13 0.81
CA VAL A 34 8.19 6.67 0.81
C VAL A 34 6.97 6.18 0.03
N ALA A 35 7.09 5.00 -0.58
CA ALA A 35 5.96 4.30 -1.17
C ALA A 35 5.40 3.27 -0.19
N ILE A 36 4.10 3.33 0.11
CA ILE A 36 3.44 2.36 0.99
C ILE A 36 2.44 1.56 0.17
N LYS A 37 2.60 0.23 0.19
CA LYS A 37 1.71 -0.74 -0.44
C LYS A 37 0.74 -1.30 0.60
N GLN A 38 -0.54 -0.97 0.46
CA GLN A 38 -1.61 -1.57 1.27
C GLN A 38 -1.97 -2.93 0.67
N VAL A 39 -1.88 -4.00 1.46
CA VAL A 39 -2.18 -5.35 1.01
C VAL A 39 -3.52 -5.80 1.57
N SER A 40 -4.44 -6.17 0.68
CA SER A 40 -5.72 -6.77 1.03
C SER A 40 -5.65 -8.29 0.91
N LEU A 41 -5.84 -8.99 2.02
CA LEU A 41 -5.93 -10.45 2.02
C LEU A 41 -7.03 -10.95 1.08
N THR A 42 -8.20 -10.30 1.08
CA THR A 42 -9.31 -10.66 0.19
C THR A 42 -8.93 -10.54 -1.28
N ARG A 43 -8.26 -9.45 -1.69
CA ARG A 43 -7.79 -9.28 -3.08
C ARG A 43 -6.70 -10.30 -3.41
N ALA A 44 -5.78 -10.58 -2.50
CA ALA A 44 -4.74 -11.59 -2.68
C ALA A 44 -5.34 -13.00 -2.86
N MET A 45 -6.28 -13.40 -2.01
CA MET A 45 -6.98 -14.68 -2.14
C MET A 45 -7.81 -14.77 -3.43
N ALA A 46 -8.47 -13.68 -3.83
CA ALA A 46 -9.21 -13.64 -5.09
C ALA A 46 -8.29 -13.78 -6.30
N ALA A 47 -7.13 -13.13 -6.29
CA ALA A 47 -6.12 -13.28 -7.33
C ALA A 47 -5.55 -14.70 -7.36
N LEU A 48 -5.25 -15.29 -6.20
CA LEU A 48 -4.77 -16.68 -6.10
C LEU A 48 -5.78 -17.70 -6.63
N ARG A 49 -7.09 -17.49 -6.42
CA ARG A 49 -8.15 -18.34 -7.00
C ARG A 49 -8.25 -18.20 -8.52
N ARG A 50 -7.92 -17.03 -9.07
CA ARG A 50 -7.97 -16.73 -10.51
C ARG A 50 -6.72 -17.21 -11.23
N SER A 51 -5.56 -17.12 -10.59
CA SER A 51 -4.38 -17.85 -11.01
C SER A 51 -4.64 -19.33 -10.74
N ARG A 52 -5.21 -20.04 -11.72
CA ARG A 52 -5.04 -21.50 -11.75
C ARG A 52 -3.53 -21.74 -11.76
N ASN A 53 -2.95 -21.99 -10.60
CA ASN A 53 -1.78 -22.85 -10.53
C ASN A 53 -2.30 -24.23 -10.95
N VAL A 54 -2.47 -24.43 -12.26
CA VAL A 54 -2.45 -25.76 -12.86
C VAL A 54 -1.05 -26.31 -12.72
#